data_AF-A0A7X0JTD1-F1
#
_entry.id   AF-A0A7X0JTD1-F1
#
_cell.length_a   1.000
_cell.length_b   1.000
_cell.length_c   1.000
_cell.angle_alpha   90.00
_cell.angle_beta   90.00
_cell.angle_gamma   90.00
#
_symmetry.space_group_name_H-M   'P 1'
#
loop_
_entity.id
_entity.type
_entity.pdbx_description
1 polymer ?
#
loop_
_entity_poly.entity_id
_entity_poly.type
_entity_poly.pdbx_seq_one_letter_code
_entity_poly.pdbx_strand_id
1 'polypeptide(L)'
;MTEEKTTIQKISLSLDISKNHLMKIVNRMASEGWIDASRGKNGGIKLGIPPETLSLREVVEVMEQTLAPVNCDSPLCTLNPHCQLKGILHDAQQAFMQHLGKYTLADLIKKPMPNLIHALELA
;
A
#
# COMPACT_ATOMS: atom_id res chain seq x y z
N MET A 1 -1.63 14.58 -17.47
CA MET A 1 -0.96 13.84 -16.38
C MET A 1 0.19 13.11 -17.04
N THR A 2 1.43 13.50 -16.77
CA THR A 2 2.60 13.10 -17.57
C THR A 2 2.85 11.59 -17.46
N GLU A 3 2.92 10.93 -18.62
CA GLU A 3 3.23 9.49 -18.82
C GLU A 3 4.70 9.15 -18.48
N GLU A 4 5.28 9.79 -17.48
CA GLU A 4 6.71 9.68 -17.19
C GLU A 4 6.99 8.38 -16.44
N LYS A 5 7.74 7.48 -17.08
CA LYS A 5 8.24 6.27 -16.44
C LYS A 5 9.30 6.65 -15.41
N THR A 6 9.27 5.99 -14.25
CA THR A 6 10.34 6.06 -13.25
C THR A 6 11.14 4.75 -13.21
N THR A 7 12.23 4.70 -12.46
CA THR A 7 13.02 3.48 -12.28
C THR A 7 13.05 3.06 -10.82
N ILE A 8 13.28 1.76 -10.58
CA ILE A 8 13.51 1.22 -9.24
C ILE A 8 14.68 1.92 -8.56
N GLN A 9 15.73 2.28 -9.32
CA GLN A 9 16.84 3.06 -8.80
C GLN A 9 16.38 4.43 -8.28
N LYS A 10 15.56 5.16 -9.05
CA LYS A 10 15.08 6.49 -8.66
C LYS A 10 14.22 6.40 -7.40
N ILE A 11 13.25 5.49 -7.37
CA ILE A 11 12.36 5.31 -6.20
C ILE A 11 13.16 4.85 -4.96
N SER A 12 14.08 3.89 -5.13
CA SER A 12 14.94 3.38 -4.05
C SER A 12 15.74 4.49 -3.37
N LEU A 13 16.31 5.42 -4.17
CA LEU A 13 17.03 6.57 -3.65
C LEU A 13 16.10 7.60 -3.00
N SER A 14 14.93 7.87 -3.59
CA SER A 14 14.00 8.88 -3.07
C SER A 14 13.31 8.47 -1.77
N LEU A 15 13.14 7.18 -1.52
CA LEU A 15 12.43 6.65 -0.35
C LEU A 15 13.35 5.97 0.68
N ASP A 16 14.66 5.93 0.44
CA ASP A 16 15.64 5.18 1.23
C ASP A 16 15.24 3.71 1.48
N ILE A 17 14.76 3.05 0.42
CA ILE A 17 14.34 1.64 0.45
C ILE A 17 15.34 0.81 -0.34
N SER A 18 15.78 -0.32 0.21
CA SER A 18 16.66 -1.23 -0.52
C SER A 18 16.03 -1.69 -1.84
N LYS A 19 16.82 -1.74 -2.91
CA LYS A 19 16.35 -2.22 -4.22
C LYS A 19 15.68 -3.59 -4.14
N ASN A 20 16.22 -4.49 -3.32
CA ASN A 20 15.69 -5.85 -3.17
C ASN A 20 14.26 -5.83 -2.60
N HIS A 21 14.00 -4.96 -1.62
CA HIS A 21 12.65 -4.81 -1.08
C HIS A 21 11.71 -4.17 -2.10
N LEU A 22 12.16 -3.10 -2.75
CA LEU A 22 11.37 -2.41 -3.77
C LEU A 22 11.03 -3.32 -4.97
N MET A 23 11.95 -4.19 -5.39
CA MET A 23 11.69 -5.21 -6.41
C MET A 23 10.52 -6.12 -6.02
N LYS A 24 10.39 -6.52 -4.75
CA LYS A 24 9.27 -7.35 -4.28
C LYS A 24 7.95 -6.59 -4.36
N ILE A 25 7.94 -5.33 -3.91
CA ILE A 25 6.77 -4.46 -3.99
C ILE A 25 6.34 -4.28 -5.45
N VAL A 26 7.26 -3.89 -6.32
CA VAL A 26 7.01 -3.69 -7.77
C VAL A 26 6.51 -4.97 -8.42
N ASN A 27 7.12 -6.13 -8.15
CA ASN A 27 6.66 -7.38 -8.72
C ASN A 27 5.23 -7.71 -8.27
N ARG A 28 4.89 -7.45 -6.99
CA ARG A 28 3.52 -7.62 -6.51
C ARG A 28 2.54 -6.67 -7.20
N MET A 29 2.86 -5.38 -7.29
CA MET A 29 2.01 -4.42 -8.00
C MET A 29 1.83 -4.79 -9.48
N ALA A 30 2.86 -5.32 -10.13
CA ALA A 30 2.79 -5.77 -11.51
C ALA A 30 1.92 -7.03 -11.68
N SER A 31 1.96 -7.97 -10.72
CA SER A 31 1.10 -9.17 -10.77
C SER A 31 -0.38 -8.84 -10.59
N GLU A 32 -0.70 -7.77 -9.86
CA GLU A 32 -2.08 -7.25 -9.75
C GLU A 32 -2.49 -6.39 -10.96
N GLY A 33 -1.58 -6.15 -11.91
CA GLY A 33 -1.85 -5.34 -13.11
C GLY A 33 -1.94 -3.83 -12.84
N TRP A 34 -1.57 -3.35 -11.65
CA TRP A 34 -1.64 -1.93 -11.32
C TRP A 34 -0.55 -1.09 -12.00
N ILE A 35 0.57 -1.72 -12.36
CA ILE A 35 1.71 -1.05 -12.99
C ILE A 35 2.18 -1.78 -14.25
N ASP A 36 2.67 -0.99 -15.20
CA ASP A 36 3.43 -1.49 -16.34
C ASP A 36 4.93 -1.39 -16.01
N ALA A 37 5.61 -2.53 -15.99
CA ALA A 37 7.06 -2.61 -15.81
C ALA A 37 7.74 -3.07 -17.11
N SER A 38 8.73 -2.32 -17.57
CA SER A 38 9.52 -2.62 -18.77
C SER A 38 11.02 -2.68 -18.44
N ARG A 39 11.74 -3.60 -19.08
CA ARG A 39 13.19 -3.79 -18.90
C ARG A 39 13.98 -3.09 -20.01
N GLY A 40 15.28 -2.89 -19.79
CA GLY A 40 16.23 -2.33 -20.76
C GLY A 40 16.60 -0.87 -20.51
N LYS A 41 17.43 -0.30 -21.39
CA LYS A 41 17.98 1.07 -21.28
C LYS A 41 16.89 2.16 -21.21
N ASN A 42 15.75 1.93 -21.86
CA ASN A 42 14.58 2.80 -21.86
C ASN A 42 13.40 2.18 -21.06
N GLY A 43 13.71 1.20 -20.21
CA GLY A 43 12.76 0.56 -19.33
C GLY A 43 12.36 1.46 -18.16
N GLY A 44 11.44 0.98 -17.34
CA GLY A 44 10.91 1.70 -16.20
C GLY A 44 9.53 1.22 -15.80
N ILE A 45 9.00 1.86 -14.79
CA ILE A 45 7.71 1.57 -14.16
C ILE A 45 6.80 2.77 -14.34
N LYS A 46 5.55 2.52 -14.67
CA LYS A 46 4.47 3.52 -14.65
C LYS A 46 3.19 2.87 -14.15
N LEU A 47 2.21 3.68 -13.76
CA LEU A 47 0.86 3.20 -13.46
C LEU A 47 0.23 2.64 -14.75
N GLY A 48 -0.33 1.43 -14.67
CA GLY A 48 -0.96 0.72 -15.79
C GLY A 48 -2.48 0.90 -15.85
N ILE A 49 -3.08 1.50 -14.82
CA ILE A 49 -4.51 1.73 -14.69
C ILE A 49 -4.81 3.20 -14.33
N PRO A 50 -6.03 3.71 -14.56
CA PRO A 50 -6.42 5.02 -14.07
C PRO A 50 -6.36 5.06 -12.53
N PRO A 51 -5.76 6.09 -11.90
CA PRO A 51 -5.66 6.17 -10.45
C PRO A 51 -7.03 6.26 -9.74
N GLU A 52 -8.08 6.65 -10.47
CA GLU A 52 -9.46 6.72 -9.98
C GLU A 52 -10.11 5.33 -9.82
N THR A 53 -9.53 4.28 -10.41
CA THR A 53 -10.10 2.92 -10.34
C THR A 53 -9.49 2.08 -9.23
N LEU A 54 -8.35 2.50 -8.65
CA LEU A 54 -7.67 1.76 -7.60
C LEU A 54 -8.04 2.31 -6.22
N SER A 55 -8.86 1.57 -5.47
CA SER A 55 -9.27 1.98 -4.12
C SER A 55 -8.12 1.81 -3.11
N LEU A 56 -8.05 2.66 -2.08
CA LEU A 56 -7.03 2.50 -1.04
C LEU A 56 -7.24 1.23 -0.20
N ARG A 57 -8.50 0.79 -0.08
CA ARG A 57 -8.84 -0.49 0.54
C ARG A 57 -8.17 -1.66 -0.18
N GLU A 58 -8.27 -1.69 -1.50
CA GLU A 58 -7.67 -2.74 -2.34
C GLU A 58 -6.14 -2.76 -2.20
N VAL A 59 -5.51 -1.57 -2.19
CA VAL A 59 -4.06 -1.45 -1.95
C VAL A 59 -3.66 -2.11 -0.64
N VAL A 60 -4.37 -1.81 0.45
CA VAL A 60 -4.08 -2.35 1.79
C VAL A 60 -4.38 -3.85 1.86
N GLU A 61 -5.52 -4.31 1.32
CA GLU A 61 -5.89 -5.74 1.31
C GLU A 61 -4.86 -6.63 0.60
N VAL A 62 -4.24 -6.12 -0.46
CA VAL A 62 -3.27 -6.87 -1.25
C VAL A 62 -1.86 -6.80 -0.69
N MET A 63 -1.46 -5.65 -0.14
CA MET A 63 -0.09 -5.44 0.36
C MET A 63 0.12 -6.02 1.77
N GLU A 64 -0.93 -6.06 2.59
CA GLU A 64 -0.84 -6.62 3.94
C GLU A 64 -0.96 -8.14 3.93
N GLN A 65 -0.14 -8.82 4.75
CA GLN A 65 -0.21 -10.28 4.90
C GLN A 65 -1.45 -10.72 5.68
N THR A 66 -1.92 -9.88 6.60
CA THR A 66 -3.12 -10.11 7.39
C THR A 66 -3.77 -8.79 7.74
N LEU A 67 -5.10 -8.76 7.72
CA LEU A 67 -5.90 -7.67 8.26
C LEU A 67 -6.53 -8.04 9.61
N ALA A 68 -6.16 -9.19 10.18
CA ALA A 68 -6.64 -9.56 11.50
C ALA A 68 -6.04 -8.59 12.54
N PRO A 69 -6.87 -7.83 13.28
CA PRO A 69 -6.37 -6.85 14.25
C PRO A 69 -5.75 -7.52 15.49
N VAL A 70 -5.96 -8.82 15.65
CA VAL A 70 -5.39 -9.64 16.72
C VAL A 70 -5.24 -11.08 16.23
N ASN A 71 -4.12 -11.72 16.60
CA ASN A 71 -3.91 -13.16 16.41
C ASN A 71 -4.31 -13.89 17.70
N CYS A 72 -5.43 -14.61 17.68
CA CYS A 72 -5.91 -15.40 18.82
C CYS A 72 -5.55 -16.89 18.72
N ASP A 73 -4.88 -17.31 17.64
CA ASP A 73 -4.69 -18.72 17.32
C ASP A 73 -3.28 -19.20 17.69
N SER A 74 -2.29 -18.30 17.76
CA SER A 74 -0.90 -18.67 18.09
C SER A 74 -0.19 -17.61 18.96
N PRO A 75 0.00 -17.86 20.26
CA PRO A 75 -0.56 -18.98 21.01
C PRO A 75 -2.08 -18.91 21.10
N LEU A 76 -2.74 -20.05 21.32
CA LEU A 76 -4.19 -20.11 21.45
C LEU A 76 -4.66 -19.26 22.64
N CYS A 77 -5.48 -18.26 22.36
CA CYS A 77 -6.06 -17.40 23.38
C CYS A 77 -7.19 -18.14 24.10
N THR A 78 -7.02 -18.40 25.41
CA THR A 78 -8.02 -19.09 26.24
C THR A 78 -9.33 -18.31 26.41
N LEU A 79 -9.30 -16.99 26.18
CA LEU A 79 -10.48 -16.12 26.25
C LEU A 79 -11.32 -16.15 24.97
N ASN A 80 -10.81 -16.68 23.85
CA ASN A 80 -11.39 -16.54 22.51
C ASN A 80 -12.91 -16.82 22.41
N PRO A 81 -13.49 -17.89 23.04
CA PRO A 81 -14.92 -18.16 22.94
C PRO A 81 -15.84 -17.08 23.51
N HIS A 82 -15.34 -16.25 24.45
CA HIS A 82 -16.14 -15.23 25.15
C HIS A 82 -15.46 -13.85 25.15
N CYS A 83 -14.44 -13.64 24.32
CA CYS A 83 -13.65 -12.42 24.28
C CYS A 83 -14.40 -11.31 23.52
N GLN A 84 -15.00 -10.37 24.26
CA GLN A 84 -15.64 -9.20 23.66
C GLN A 84 -14.65 -8.29 22.92
N LEU A 85 -13.39 -8.23 23.38
CA LEU A 85 -12.34 -7.42 22.76
C LEU A 85 -12.09 -7.83 21.30
N LYS A 86 -12.13 -9.14 20.99
CA LYS A 86 -11.94 -9.62 19.61
C LYS A 86 -12.98 -9.04 18.66
N GLY A 87 -14.24 -9.02 19.09
CA GLY A 87 -15.34 -8.42 18.32
C GLY A 87 -15.15 -6.92 18.13
N ILE A 88 -14.86 -6.19 19.21
CA ILE A 88 -14.62 -4.74 19.17
C ILE A 88 -13.47 -4.37 18.21
N LEU A 89 -12.36 -5.13 18.27
CA LEU A 89 -11.23 -4.91 17.36
C LEU A 89 -11.58 -5.23 15.91
N HIS A 90 -12.37 -6.28 15.67
CA HIS A 90 -12.83 -6.64 14.33
C HIS A 90 -13.73 -5.55 13.74
N ASP A 91 -14.67 -5.03 14.52
CA ASP A 91 -15.56 -3.95 14.09
C ASP A 91 -14.77 -2.68 13.76
N ALA A 92 -13.77 -2.34 14.58
CA ALA A 92 -12.86 -1.22 14.32
C ALA A 92 -12.06 -1.41 13.03
N GLN A 93 -11.51 -2.61 12.80
CA GLN A 93 -10.81 -2.94 11.56
C GLN A 93 -11.74 -2.83 10.35
N GLN A 94 -12.97 -3.33 10.45
CA GLN A 94 -13.95 -3.24 9.37
C GLN A 94 -14.29 -1.78 9.06
N ALA A 95 -14.52 -0.95 10.08
CA ALA A 95 -14.77 0.48 9.92
C ALA A 95 -13.58 1.20 9.26
N PHE A 96 -12.34 0.84 9.64
CA PHE A 96 -11.13 1.35 9.01
C PHE A 96 -11.07 1.00 7.51
N MET A 97 -11.25 -0.27 7.15
CA MET A 97 -11.23 -0.70 5.74
C MET A 97 -12.37 -0.09 4.93
N GLN A 98 -13.57 0.04 5.52
CA GLN A 98 -14.70 0.74 4.89
C GLN A 98 -14.40 2.21 4.65
N HIS A 99 -13.71 2.88 5.58
CA HIS A 99 -13.29 4.26 5.41
C HIS A 99 -12.29 4.39 4.26
N LEU A 100 -11.26 3.53 4.20
CA LEU A 100 -10.30 3.50 3.09
C LEU A 100 -10.97 3.25 1.73
N GLY A 101 -12.00 2.42 1.69
CA GLY A 101 -12.74 2.11 0.46
C GLY A 101 -13.49 3.30 -0.14
N LYS A 102 -13.61 4.43 0.57
CA LYS A 102 -14.20 5.68 0.06
C LYS A 102 -13.23 6.52 -0.77
N TYR A 103 -11.95 6.15 -0.78
CA TYR A 103 -10.87 6.90 -1.43
C TYR A 103 -10.15 6.04 -2.46
N THR A 104 -9.57 6.71 -3.44
CA THR A 104 -8.80 6.12 -4.54
C THR A 104 -7.38 6.67 -4.57
N LEU A 105 -6.49 6.04 -5.33
CA LEU A 105 -5.14 6.56 -5.55
C LEU A 105 -5.17 7.99 -6.12
N ALA A 106 -6.19 8.33 -6.92
CA ALA A 106 -6.37 9.68 -7.44
C ALA A 106 -6.52 10.74 -6.34
N ASP A 107 -7.11 10.39 -5.20
CA ASP A 107 -7.33 11.34 -4.10
C ASP A 107 -6.03 11.70 -3.38
N LEU A 108 -5.01 10.85 -3.44
CA LEU A 108 -3.68 11.11 -2.86
C LEU A 108 -2.83 12.03 -3.74
N ILE A 109 -3.05 12.04 -5.05
CA ILE A 109 -2.22 12.78 -6.01
C ILE A 109 -2.80 14.15 -6.40
N LYS A 110 -4.08 14.42 -6.06
CA LYS A 110 -4.77 15.70 -6.36
C LYS A 110 -4.19 16.89 -5.59
N LYS A 111 -3.59 16.65 -4.42
CA LYS A 111 -2.89 17.69 -3.66
C LYS A 111 -1.40 17.36 -3.68
N PRO A 112 -0.53 18.29 -4.10
CA PRO A 112 0.91 18.05 -3.96
C PRO A 112 1.19 17.82 -2.48
N MET A 113 1.68 16.63 -2.14
CA MET A 113 2.26 16.41 -0.82
C MET A 113 3.37 17.45 -0.63
N PRO A 114 3.45 18.12 0.53
CA PRO A 114 4.64 18.88 0.88
C PRO A 114 5.85 17.98 0.64
N ASN A 115 6.90 18.55 0.08
CA ASN A 115 8.10 17.82 -0.31
C ASN A 115 8.50 16.85 0.82
N LEU A 116 8.48 15.54 0.56
CA LEU A 116 8.64 14.49 1.59
C LEU A 116 9.91 14.66 2.42
N ILE A 117 10.95 15.26 1.81
CA ILE A 117 12.19 15.65 2.47
C ILE A 117 11.93 16.64 3.63
N HIS A 118 11.10 17.67 3.41
CA HIS A 118 10.73 18.63 4.47
C HIS A 118 9.80 18.03 5.53
N ALA A 119 8.96 17.07 5.17
CA ALA A 119 7.99 16.47 6.10
C ALA A 119 8.63 15.47 7.08
N LEU A 120 9.71 14.79 6.67
CA LEU A 120 10.43 13.81 7.49
C LEU A 120 11.51 14.45 8.38
N GLU A 121 11.94 15.68 8.10
CA GLU A 121 12.88 16.46 8.93
C GLU A 121 12.20 17.12 10.15
N LEU A 122 10.86 17.05 10.26
CA LEU A 122 10.07 17.65 11.32
C LEU A 122 9.41 16.63 12.27
N ALA A 123 9.80 15.35 12.19
CA ALA A 123 9.33 14.27 13.07
C ALA A 123 10.43 13.76 14.00
#